data_AF-A0A800CJ91-F1
#
_entry.id   AF-A0A800CJ91-F1
#
_cell.length_a   1.000
_cell.length_b   1.000
_cell.length_c   1.000
_cell.angle_alpha   90.00
_cell.angle_beta   90.00
_cell.angle_gamma   90.00
#
_symmetry.space_group_name_H-M   'P 1'
#
loop_
_entity.id
_entity.type
_entity.pdbx_description
1 polymer ?
#
loop_
_entity_poly.entity_id
_entity_poly.type
_entity_poly.pdbx_seq_one_letter_code
_entity_poly.pdbx_strand_id
1 'polypeptide(L)'
;GVALGYLNRADLTEGQFVQFSVFSNQFSVNNPLNTENCTLHTVYKTGDLCRFLPDGCVEFLGRVDHQVKIRGFRIELGEIETVLTGHPEVREAVVVAREDEEEHKQLAAYFTAVTPEPPAAAKLRTFLKDKLPDYMIPTHFVPLDSLPLTASGKVNRRTLPAPQLTRAASAAEYAPPRDEIEAELVEMWQALLAVEQIGIYDNFFDLGGHSLLATQLIARIRAAFQVDLPLRRLFTAPNIANLADLITETLIAEEDDAALAQLLAELEELPEDETQDLLDVMRET
;
A
#
# COMPACT_ATOMS: atom_id res chain seq x y z
N GLY A 1 17.26 29.35 7.98
CA GLY A 1 18.02 28.21 7.43
C GLY A 1 17.68 26.96 8.20
N VAL A 2 18.09 26.89 9.47
CA VAL A 2 17.68 25.86 10.42
C VAL A 2 16.38 26.28 11.11
N ALA A 3 15.45 25.34 11.32
CA ALA A 3 14.17 25.59 11.98
C ALA A 3 14.34 25.83 13.49
N LEU A 4 13.30 26.38 14.15
CA LEU A 4 13.31 26.61 15.61
C LEU A 4 13.20 25.32 16.43
N GLY A 5 12.72 24.23 15.83
CA GLY A 5 12.48 22.95 16.48
C GLY A 5 11.18 22.31 16.04
N TYR A 6 10.78 21.25 16.75
CA TYR A 6 9.52 20.56 16.54
C TYR A 6 8.43 21.12 17.48
N LEU A 7 7.24 21.37 16.95
CA LEU A 7 6.12 21.92 17.70
C LEU A 7 5.75 20.99 18.87
N ASN A 8 5.77 21.51 20.10
CA ASN A 8 5.44 20.80 21.35
C ASN A 8 6.28 19.53 21.61
N ARG A 9 7.47 19.42 21.01
CA ARG A 9 8.36 18.26 21.15
C ARG A 9 9.78 18.71 21.50
N ALA A 10 9.94 19.17 22.75
CA ALA A 10 11.22 19.66 23.28
C ALA A 10 12.28 18.55 23.31
N ASP A 11 11.88 17.33 23.65
CA ASP A 11 12.67 16.11 23.64
C ASP A 11 13.35 15.85 22.28
N LEU A 12 12.55 15.89 21.20
CA LEU A 12 13.05 15.69 19.85
C LEU A 12 13.89 16.87 19.37
N THR A 13 13.50 18.09 19.78
CA THR A 13 14.23 19.30 19.39
C THR A 13 15.64 19.27 19.96
N GLU A 14 15.80 18.96 21.23
CA GLU A 14 17.12 18.85 21.88
C GLU A 14 17.98 17.73 21.27
N GLY A 15 17.37 16.60 20.89
CA GLY A 15 18.09 15.49 20.27
C GLY A 15 18.63 15.78 18.87
N GLN A 16 17.85 16.50 18.05
CA GLN A 16 18.14 16.72 16.61
C GLN A 16 18.80 18.07 16.31
N PHE A 17 18.57 19.09 17.12
CA PHE A 17 19.14 20.43 16.96
C PHE A 17 20.26 20.62 17.99
N VAL A 18 21.48 20.36 17.57
CA VAL A 18 22.65 20.37 18.46
C VAL A 18 23.40 21.69 18.33
N GLN A 19 23.84 22.22 19.47
CA GLN A 19 24.71 23.38 19.49
C GLN A 19 26.16 22.96 19.22
N PHE A 20 26.79 23.65 18.28
CA PHE A 20 28.20 23.51 17.98
C PHE A 20 28.86 24.89 18.03
N SER A 21 29.99 25.00 18.74
CA SER A 21 30.80 26.22 18.77
C SER A 21 31.84 26.18 17.67
N VAL A 22 31.84 27.19 16.80
CA VAL A 22 32.98 27.44 15.91
C VAL A 22 33.86 28.47 16.61
N PHE A 23 35.10 28.11 16.91
CA PHE A 23 36.08 29.10 17.38
C PHE A 23 36.40 30.02 16.21
N SER A 24 35.85 31.24 16.23
CA SER A 24 36.24 32.29 15.29
C SER A 24 37.57 32.90 15.73
N ASN A 25 38.66 32.16 15.54
CA ASN A 25 39.90 32.70 14.99
C ASN A 25 40.96 31.61 14.83
N GLN A 26 41.73 31.77 13.76
CA GLN A 26 43.04 31.19 13.48
C GLN A 26 43.78 30.72 14.73
N PHE A 27 44.37 29.52 14.64
CA PHE A 27 45.60 29.09 15.32
C PHE A 27 46.29 30.22 16.11
N SER A 28 45.86 30.47 17.34
CA SER A 28 46.64 31.23 18.30
C SER A 28 46.84 30.30 19.48
N VAL A 29 48.01 29.65 19.47
CA VAL A 29 48.42 28.57 20.36
C VAL A 29 48.58 29.04 21.83
N ASN A 30 48.28 30.31 22.13
CA ASN A 30 48.71 30.95 23.38
C ASN A 30 47.60 31.57 24.25
N ASN A 31 46.31 31.26 24.06
CA ASN A 31 45.31 31.68 25.06
C ASN A 31 44.11 30.71 25.20
N PRO A 32 44.13 29.79 26.18
CA PRO A 32 43.08 28.80 26.38
C PRO A 32 41.80 29.32 27.04
N LEU A 33 41.67 30.64 27.29
CA LEU A 33 40.54 31.22 28.02
C LEU A 33 39.88 32.42 27.31
N ASN A 34 40.04 32.59 25.99
CA ASN A 34 39.26 33.59 25.27
C ASN A 34 37.86 33.04 24.91
N THR A 35 36.97 32.99 25.90
CA THR A 35 35.54 32.64 25.72
C THR A 35 34.71 33.80 25.19
N GLU A 36 35.30 34.98 24.96
CA GLU A 36 34.55 36.20 24.60
C GLU A 36 34.08 36.21 23.14
N ASN A 37 34.59 35.31 22.29
CA ASN A 37 34.24 35.22 20.86
C ASN A 37 33.77 33.81 20.43
N CYS A 38 33.11 33.07 21.30
CA CYS A 38 32.49 31.79 20.92
C CYS A 38 31.08 32.04 20.36
N THR A 39 30.93 31.96 19.04
CA THR A 39 29.59 31.97 18.42
C THR A 39 29.05 30.54 18.44
N LEU A 40 27.95 30.33 19.17
CA LEU A 40 27.22 29.07 19.15
C LEU A 40 26.33 29.03 17.91
N HIS A 41 26.52 27.99 17.09
CA HIS A 41 25.68 27.70 15.94
C HIS A 41 24.81 26.49 16.24
N THR A 42 23.56 26.52 15.78
CA THR A 42 22.69 25.34 15.83
C THR A 42 22.82 24.58 14.52
N VAL A 43 23.14 23.29 14.61
CA VAL A 43 23.18 22.37 13.48
C VAL A 43 22.07 21.33 13.61
N TYR A 44 21.47 20.97 12.49
CA TYR A 44 20.43 19.93 12.45
C TYR A 44 21.03 18.61 12.00
N LYS A 45 20.81 17.54 12.79
CA LYS A 45 21.19 16.18 12.41
C LYS A 45 20.24 15.69 11.32
N THR A 46 20.69 15.70 10.07
CA THR A 46 19.84 15.31 8.95
C THR A 46 19.53 13.83 8.94
N GLY A 47 20.37 12.99 9.54
CA GLY A 47 20.32 11.53 9.44
C GLY A 47 20.85 10.99 8.11
N ASP A 48 21.30 11.86 7.20
CA ASP A 48 21.88 11.48 5.91
C ASP A 48 23.34 11.04 6.08
N LEU A 49 23.70 9.92 5.45
CA LEU A 49 25.06 9.45 5.32
C LEU A 49 25.62 9.98 4.01
N CYS A 50 26.70 10.75 4.09
CA CYS A 50 27.37 11.33 2.93
C CYS A 50 28.88 11.14 3.01
N ARG A 51 29.58 11.30 1.88
CA ARG A 51 31.04 11.45 1.84
C ARG A 51 31.43 12.68 1.03
N PHE A 52 32.58 13.26 1.38
CA PHE A 52 33.19 14.31 0.56
C PHE A 52 33.95 13.69 -0.61
N LEU A 53 33.80 14.30 -1.79
CA LEU A 53 34.58 14.01 -2.98
C LEU A 53 35.84 14.90 -3.01
N PRO A 54 36.88 14.53 -3.79
CA PRO A 54 38.13 15.29 -3.86
C PRO A 54 37.99 16.73 -4.36
N ASP A 55 36.92 17.04 -5.09
CA ASP A 55 36.56 18.37 -5.60
C ASP A 55 35.81 19.23 -4.55
N GLY A 56 35.55 18.68 -3.36
CA GLY A 56 34.81 19.34 -2.29
C GLY A 56 33.28 19.17 -2.37
N CYS A 57 32.77 18.47 -3.39
CA CYS A 57 31.35 18.13 -3.46
C CYS A 57 30.96 17.07 -2.41
N VAL A 58 29.69 17.03 -2.04
CA VAL A 58 29.14 16.05 -1.10
C VAL A 58 28.34 15.01 -1.89
N GLU A 59 28.75 13.75 -1.83
CA GLU A 59 28.01 12.61 -2.39
C GLU A 59 27.11 11.99 -1.32
N PHE A 60 25.83 11.79 -1.65
CA PHE A 60 24.85 11.16 -0.79
C PHE A 60 24.90 9.63 -0.92
N LEU A 61 25.03 8.93 0.21
CA LEU A 61 25.20 7.47 0.28
C LEU A 61 23.99 6.73 0.88
N GLY A 62 23.05 7.46 1.48
CA GLY A 62 21.85 6.89 2.11
C GLY A 62 21.49 7.57 3.42
N ARG A 63 20.66 6.92 4.25
CA ARG A 63 20.32 7.40 5.58
C ARG A 63 20.82 6.46 6.66
N VAL A 64 21.16 7.02 7.81
CA VAL A 64 21.55 6.29 9.03
C VAL A 64 20.30 5.74 9.73
N ASP A 65 19.16 6.43 9.59
CA ASP A 65 17.86 5.93 10.03
C ASP A 65 17.18 5.10 8.93
N HIS A 66 16.21 4.27 9.34
CA HIS A 66 15.49 3.35 8.45
C HIS A 66 14.37 4.04 7.65
N GLN A 67 14.51 5.33 7.37
CA GLN A 67 13.49 6.10 6.67
C GLN A 67 13.52 5.81 5.17
N VAL A 68 12.35 5.64 4.56
CA VAL A 68 12.23 5.27 3.13
C VAL A 68 11.37 6.27 2.36
N LYS A 69 11.67 6.41 1.07
CA LYS A 69 10.81 7.14 0.13
C LYS A 69 10.02 6.14 -0.71
N ILE A 70 8.69 6.20 -0.63
CA ILE A 70 7.79 5.35 -1.39
C ILE A 70 6.73 6.25 -2.02
N ARG A 71 6.63 6.22 -3.37
CA ARG A 71 5.63 6.98 -4.14
C ARG A 71 5.59 8.49 -3.77
N GLY A 72 6.76 9.09 -3.54
CA GLY A 72 6.89 10.50 -3.16
C GLY A 72 6.68 10.79 -1.66
N PHE A 73 6.20 9.83 -0.88
CA PHE A 73 6.04 9.95 0.57
C PHE A 73 7.33 9.58 1.29
N ARG A 74 7.64 10.36 2.33
CA ARG A 74 8.74 10.09 3.25
C ARG A 74 8.15 9.34 4.45
N ILE A 75 8.45 8.05 4.56
CA ILE A 75 7.82 7.15 5.53
C ILE A 75 8.84 6.75 6.60
N GLU A 76 8.46 6.93 7.86
CA GLU A 76 9.21 6.47 9.02
C GLU A 76 8.80 5.03 9.36
N LEU A 77 9.64 4.05 9.02
CA LEU A 77 9.31 2.64 9.26
C LEU A 77 9.06 2.33 10.74
N GLY A 78 9.80 3.01 11.64
CA GLY A 78 9.64 2.86 13.08
C GLY A 78 8.27 3.29 13.62
N GLU A 79 7.58 4.20 12.94
CA GLU A 79 6.21 4.60 13.31
C GLU A 79 5.25 3.44 13.09
N ILE A 80 5.35 2.77 11.94
CA ILE A 80 4.53 1.60 11.60
C ILE A 80 4.85 0.44 12.54
N GLU A 81 6.14 0.19 12.82
CA GLU A 81 6.59 -0.82 13.79
C GLU A 81 5.98 -0.57 15.19
N THR A 82 5.98 0.68 15.65
CA THR A 82 5.42 1.09 16.95
C THR A 82 3.92 0.88 17.02
N VAL A 83 3.19 1.24 15.95
CA VAL A 83 1.74 0.99 15.92
C VAL A 83 1.46 -0.50 15.89
N LEU A 84 2.14 -1.29 15.03
CA LEU A 84 1.96 -2.74 14.92
C LEU A 84 2.18 -3.46 16.25
N THR A 85 3.25 -3.13 16.96
CA THR A 85 3.56 -3.70 18.29
C THR A 85 2.56 -3.29 19.37
N GLY A 86 1.74 -2.26 19.13
CA GLY A 86 0.60 -1.92 19.97
C GLY A 86 -0.62 -2.83 19.77
N HIS A 87 -0.64 -3.71 18.75
CA HIS A 87 -1.72 -4.67 18.55
C HIS A 87 -1.61 -5.83 19.57
N PRO A 88 -2.67 -6.23 20.28
CA PRO A 88 -2.61 -7.21 21.37
C PRO A 88 -2.03 -8.60 21.00
N GLU A 89 -2.16 -9.00 19.74
CA GLU A 89 -1.68 -10.30 19.25
C GLU A 89 -0.27 -10.26 18.62
N VAL A 90 0.34 -9.06 18.50
CA VAL A 90 1.68 -8.89 17.94
C VAL A 90 2.68 -8.74 19.07
N ARG A 91 3.76 -9.54 19.06
CA ARG A 91 4.83 -9.48 20.07
C ARG A 91 5.96 -8.57 19.63
N GLU A 92 6.46 -8.77 18.42
CA GLU A 92 7.51 -7.93 17.80
C GLU A 92 7.13 -7.66 16.34
N ALA A 93 7.51 -6.50 15.82
CA ALA A 93 7.29 -6.15 14.42
C ALA A 93 8.49 -5.38 13.86
N VAL A 94 8.80 -5.65 12.59
CA VAL A 94 9.83 -4.97 11.80
C VAL A 94 9.25 -4.67 10.44
N VAL A 95 9.42 -3.44 9.98
CA VAL A 95 8.94 -3.03 8.65
C VAL A 95 10.15 -2.72 7.78
N VAL A 96 10.09 -3.15 6.53
CA VAL A 96 11.11 -2.87 5.52
C VAL A 96 10.44 -2.44 4.22
N ALA A 97 11.13 -1.60 3.46
CA ALA A 97 10.80 -1.40 2.06
C ALA A 97 11.45 -2.49 1.21
N ARG A 98 10.65 -3.17 0.39
CA ARG A 98 11.09 -4.13 -0.62
C ARG A 98 10.80 -3.55 -2.00
N GLU A 99 11.65 -3.84 -2.96
CA GLU A 99 11.36 -3.62 -4.38
C GLU A 99 10.71 -4.90 -4.92
N ASP A 100 9.65 -4.75 -5.73
CA ASP A 100 9.11 -5.86 -6.52
C ASP A 100 9.88 -6.05 -7.83
N GLU A 101 9.45 -6.99 -8.68
CA GLU A 101 10.10 -7.31 -9.95
C GLU A 101 10.13 -6.11 -10.93
N GLU A 102 9.27 -5.11 -10.73
CA GLU A 102 9.19 -3.90 -11.54
C GLU A 102 9.92 -2.70 -10.88
N GLU A 103 10.79 -2.97 -9.91
CA GLU A 103 11.51 -1.96 -9.10
C GLU A 103 10.59 -1.02 -8.29
N HIS A 104 9.31 -1.37 -8.10
CA HIS A 104 8.42 -0.57 -7.28
C HIS A 104 8.63 -0.89 -5.79
N LYS A 105 8.90 0.17 -5.02
CA LYS A 105 9.03 0.05 -3.56
C LYS A 105 7.69 -0.15 -2.89
N GLN A 106 7.61 -1.18 -2.06
CA GLN A 106 6.46 -1.55 -1.26
C GLN A 106 6.87 -1.83 0.18
N LEU A 107 5.95 -1.64 1.11
CA LEU A 107 6.16 -1.91 2.53
C LEU A 107 5.82 -3.37 2.85
N ALA A 108 6.73 -4.06 3.53
CA ALA A 108 6.50 -5.39 4.08
C ALA A 108 6.72 -5.36 5.60
N ALA A 109 5.72 -5.80 6.35
CA ALA A 109 5.76 -5.96 7.79
C ALA A 109 6.00 -7.42 8.15
N TYR A 110 7.05 -7.67 8.92
CA TYR A 110 7.38 -8.96 9.50
C TYR A 110 7.09 -8.91 10.99
N PHE A 111 6.41 -9.91 11.51
CA PHE A 111 5.99 -9.88 12.90
C PHE A 111 6.01 -11.26 13.55
N THR A 112 6.16 -11.29 14.86
CA THR A 112 5.98 -12.49 15.68
C THR A 112 4.67 -12.37 16.44
N ALA A 113 3.94 -13.47 16.58
CA ALA A 113 2.67 -13.49 17.29
C ALA A 113 2.86 -13.80 18.78
N VAL A 114 1.93 -13.29 19.60
CA VAL A 114 1.89 -13.63 21.04
C VAL A 114 1.47 -15.09 21.23
N THR A 115 0.54 -15.57 20.41
CA THR A 115 0.05 -16.94 20.34
C THR A 115 0.69 -17.71 19.18
N PRO A 116 0.66 -19.06 19.18
CA PRO A 116 1.13 -19.86 18.05
C PRO A 116 0.36 -19.60 16.76
N GLU A 117 -0.92 -19.22 16.87
CA GLU A 117 -1.74 -18.80 15.74
C GLU A 117 -1.56 -17.28 15.54
N PRO A 118 -0.99 -16.84 14.40
CA PRO A 118 -0.79 -15.42 14.12
C PRO A 118 -2.10 -14.74 13.70
N PRO A 119 -2.30 -13.45 14.03
CA PRO A 119 -3.44 -12.69 13.52
C PRO A 119 -3.43 -12.62 11.99
N ALA A 120 -4.62 -12.73 11.40
CA ALA A 120 -4.80 -12.57 9.96
C ALA A 120 -4.32 -11.18 9.47
N ALA A 121 -3.73 -11.14 8.28
CA ALA A 121 -3.22 -9.91 7.67
C ALA A 121 -4.29 -8.79 7.59
N ALA A 122 -5.52 -9.14 7.23
CA ALA A 122 -6.66 -8.23 7.18
C ALA A 122 -6.92 -7.52 8.52
N LYS A 123 -6.75 -8.24 9.65
CA LYS A 123 -6.96 -7.68 11.00
C LYS A 123 -5.89 -6.64 11.33
N LEU A 124 -4.62 -6.94 11.03
CA LEU A 124 -3.51 -6.01 11.21
C LEU A 124 -3.65 -4.79 10.31
N ARG A 125 -4.06 -5.00 9.05
CA ARG A 125 -4.29 -3.93 8.08
C ARG A 125 -5.36 -2.95 8.56
N THR A 126 -6.50 -3.46 9.02
CA THR A 126 -7.59 -2.64 9.59
C THR A 126 -7.10 -1.86 10.81
N PHE A 127 -6.42 -2.54 11.73
CA PHE A 127 -5.88 -1.90 12.93
C PHE A 127 -4.92 -0.73 12.64
N LEU A 128 -4.09 -0.87 11.59
CA LEU A 128 -3.19 0.19 11.14
C LEU A 128 -3.94 1.33 10.44
N LYS A 129 -4.94 1.04 9.60
CA LYS A 129 -5.74 2.06 8.90
C LYS A 129 -6.46 3.01 9.84
N ASP A 130 -6.82 2.54 11.04
CA ASP A 130 -7.45 3.39 12.06
C ASP A 130 -6.50 4.45 12.65
N LYS A 131 -5.17 4.31 12.47
CA LYS A 131 -4.14 5.10 13.15
C LYS A 131 -3.15 5.77 12.21
N LEU A 132 -2.97 5.21 11.02
CA LEU A 132 -1.97 5.63 10.04
C LEU A 132 -2.65 5.94 8.71
N PRO A 133 -2.11 6.89 7.94
CA PRO A 133 -2.59 7.17 6.60
C PRO A 133 -2.33 5.98 5.66
N ASP A 134 -3.15 5.85 4.62
CA ASP A 134 -3.15 4.69 3.70
C ASP A 134 -1.77 4.37 3.09
N TYR A 135 -0.95 5.39 2.80
CA TYR A 135 0.37 5.20 2.20
C TYR A 135 1.41 4.58 3.15
N MET A 136 1.14 4.55 4.46
CA MET A 136 2.00 3.89 5.47
C MET A 136 1.59 2.45 5.74
N ILE A 137 0.49 1.98 5.16
CA ILE A 137 -0.03 0.63 5.41
C ILE A 137 0.80 -0.39 4.61
N PRO A 138 1.42 -1.38 5.26
CA PRO A 138 2.16 -2.43 4.57
C PRO A 138 1.31 -3.18 3.55
N THR A 139 1.90 -3.48 2.39
CA THR A 139 1.27 -4.38 1.41
C THR A 139 1.26 -5.80 1.96
N HIS A 140 2.41 -6.22 2.52
CA HIS A 140 2.66 -7.59 2.96
C HIS A 140 2.74 -7.69 4.48
N PHE A 141 2.09 -8.70 5.05
CA PHE A 141 2.19 -9.06 6.47
C PHE A 141 2.69 -10.50 6.58
N VAL A 142 3.92 -10.67 7.03
CA VAL A 142 4.61 -11.97 7.06
C VAL A 142 4.81 -12.40 8.51
N PRO A 143 4.05 -13.39 9.01
CA PRO A 143 4.31 -13.95 10.32
C PRO A 143 5.64 -14.74 10.30
N LEU A 144 6.41 -14.61 11.38
CA LEU A 144 7.64 -15.36 11.62
C LEU A 144 7.59 -15.98 13.02
N ASP A 145 8.22 -17.14 13.19
CA ASP A 145 8.40 -17.74 14.51
C ASP A 145 9.34 -16.88 15.38
N SER A 146 10.35 -16.26 14.76
CA SER A 146 11.28 -15.34 15.40
C SER A 146 11.89 -14.37 14.39
N LEU A 147 12.23 -13.16 14.84
CA LEU A 147 12.95 -12.20 14.01
C LEU A 147 14.42 -12.62 13.88
N PRO A 148 15.02 -12.60 12.68
CA PRO A 148 16.42 -12.90 12.51
C PRO A 148 17.27 -11.82 13.19
N LEU A 149 18.25 -12.23 13.99
CA LEU A 149 19.14 -11.32 14.72
C LEU A 149 20.57 -11.36 14.17
N THR A 150 21.30 -10.26 14.33
CA THR A 150 22.76 -10.18 14.14
C THR A 150 23.47 -10.78 15.34
N ALA A 151 24.78 -11.03 15.24
CA ALA A 151 25.63 -11.43 16.37
C ALA A 151 25.59 -10.45 17.56
N SER A 152 25.16 -9.20 17.34
CA SER A 152 24.97 -8.18 18.38
C SER A 152 23.56 -8.16 18.98
N GLY A 153 22.67 -9.07 18.58
CA GLY A 153 21.30 -9.15 19.09
C GLY A 153 20.34 -8.12 18.49
N LYS A 154 20.74 -7.40 17.42
CA LYS A 154 19.85 -6.48 16.69
C LYS A 154 19.15 -7.22 15.55
N VAL A 155 17.97 -6.77 15.12
CA VAL A 155 17.30 -7.37 13.95
C VAL A 155 18.17 -7.25 12.70
N ASN A 156 18.41 -8.39 12.06
CA ASN A 156 19.07 -8.48 10.77
C ASN A 156 18.05 -8.38 9.62
N ARG A 157 17.73 -7.14 9.25
CA ARG A 157 16.76 -6.84 8.18
C ARG A 157 17.15 -7.42 6.81
N ARG A 158 18.44 -7.66 6.57
CA ARG A 158 18.95 -8.19 5.29
C ARG A 158 18.63 -9.67 5.09
N THR A 159 18.40 -10.41 6.17
CA THR A 159 18.10 -11.85 6.15
C THR A 159 16.62 -12.14 6.32
N LEU A 160 15.76 -11.11 6.36
CA LEU A 160 14.31 -11.30 6.34
C LEU A 160 13.92 -11.99 5.02
N PRO A 161 13.07 -13.03 5.06
CA PRO A 161 12.66 -13.76 3.87
C PRO A 161 11.90 -12.85 2.90
N ALA A 162 11.93 -13.14 1.61
CA ALA A 162 11.04 -12.48 0.66
C ALA A 162 9.57 -12.80 1.02
N PRO A 163 8.64 -11.84 0.96
CA PRO A 163 7.22 -12.13 1.12
C PRO A 163 6.80 -13.14 0.05
N GLN A 164 6.34 -14.31 0.45
CA GLN A 164 5.77 -15.29 -0.48
C GLN A 164 4.28 -15.02 -0.56
N LEU A 165 3.82 -14.62 -1.75
CA LEU A 165 2.40 -14.50 -2.04
C LEU A 165 1.82 -15.90 -2.15
N THR A 166 1.20 -16.36 -1.07
CA THR A 166 0.57 -17.67 -1.03
C THR A 166 -0.83 -17.52 -0.47
N ARG A 167 -1.72 -18.42 -0.89
CA ARG A 167 -3.08 -18.49 -0.37
C ARG A 167 -3.15 -18.68 1.15
N ALA A 168 -2.07 -19.18 1.78
CA ALA A 168 -1.96 -19.28 3.23
C ALA A 168 -2.10 -17.93 3.95
N ALA A 169 -1.92 -16.80 3.26
CA ALA A 169 -2.21 -15.47 3.79
C ALA A 169 -3.72 -15.13 3.85
N SER A 170 -4.57 -15.86 3.11
CA SER A 170 -6.02 -15.69 3.13
C SER A 170 -6.63 -16.35 4.36
N ALA A 171 -7.51 -15.62 5.05
CA ALA A 171 -8.31 -16.16 6.14
C ALA A 171 -9.56 -16.93 5.65
N ALA A 172 -9.86 -16.88 4.34
CA ALA A 172 -11.05 -17.50 3.77
C ALA A 172 -10.85 -18.99 3.50
N GLU A 173 -11.90 -19.78 3.74
CA GLU A 173 -11.93 -21.18 3.30
C GLU A 173 -11.89 -21.26 1.76
N TYR A 174 -11.26 -22.31 1.24
CA TYR A 174 -11.17 -22.49 -0.20
C TYR A 174 -12.54 -22.78 -0.79
N ALA A 175 -12.92 -22.00 -1.80
CA ALA A 175 -14.07 -22.26 -2.64
C ALA A 175 -13.65 -22.14 -4.12
N PRO A 176 -13.86 -23.17 -4.95
CA PRO A 176 -13.55 -23.11 -6.39
C PRO A 176 -14.54 -22.19 -7.13
N PRO A 177 -14.20 -21.74 -8.36
CA PRO A 177 -15.14 -21.00 -9.20
C PRO A 177 -16.39 -21.83 -9.51
N ARG A 178 -17.54 -21.16 -9.55
CA ARG A 178 -18.88 -21.73 -9.70
C ARG A 178 -19.41 -21.57 -11.13
N ASP A 179 -18.94 -20.56 -11.85
CA ASP A 179 -19.32 -20.23 -13.22
C ASP A 179 -18.12 -19.77 -14.07
N GLU A 180 -18.38 -19.45 -15.33
CA GLU A 180 -17.35 -19.06 -16.31
C GLU A 180 -16.72 -17.70 -15.99
N ILE A 181 -17.51 -16.74 -15.46
CA ILE A 181 -17.02 -15.41 -15.08
C ILE A 181 -16.03 -15.54 -13.91
N GLU A 182 -16.40 -16.30 -12.87
CA GLU A 182 -15.51 -16.58 -11.75
C GLU A 182 -14.25 -17.33 -12.19
N ALA A 183 -14.36 -18.30 -13.10
CA ALA A 183 -13.22 -19.05 -13.60
C ALA A 183 -12.22 -18.13 -14.33
N GLU A 184 -12.70 -17.25 -15.19
CA GLU A 184 -11.84 -16.31 -15.91
C GLU A 184 -11.22 -15.28 -14.95
N LEU A 185 -11.97 -14.78 -13.97
CA LEU A 185 -11.44 -13.89 -12.93
C LEU A 185 -10.35 -14.57 -12.09
N VAL A 186 -10.51 -15.86 -11.74
CA VAL A 186 -9.47 -16.65 -11.06
C VAL A 186 -8.20 -16.68 -11.91
N GLU A 187 -8.28 -16.98 -13.21
CA GLU A 187 -7.11 -17.00 -14.10
C GLU A 187 -6.42 -15.63 -14.19
N MET A 188 -7.20 -14.54 -14.30
CA MET A 188 -6.66 -13.19 -14.29
C MET A 188 -5.90 -12.88 -13.01
N TRP A 189 -6.45 -13.27 -11.85
CA TRP A 189 -5.82 -13.08 -10.55
C TRP A 189 -4.56 -13.92 -10.39
N GLN A 190 -4.59 -15.20 -10.78
CA GLN A 190 -3.42 -16.07 -10.73
C GLN A 190 -2.27 -15.50 -11.56
N ALA A 191 -2.56 -14.97 -12.75
CA ALA A 191 -1.57 -14.35 -13.62
C ALA A 191 -1.02 -13.02 -13.08
N LEU A 192 -1.84 -12.22 -12.38
CA LEU A 192 -1.43 -10.92 -11.83
C LEU A 192 -0.69 -11.03 -10.50
N LEU A 193 -1.12 -11.96 -9.65
CA LEU A 193 -0.62 -12.11 -8.28
C LEU A 193 0.48 -13.19 -8.18
N ALA A 194 0.67 -13.99 -9.24
CA ALA A 194 1.56 -15.16 -9.26
C ALA A 194 1.24 -16.17 -8.14
N VAL A 195 -0.04 -16.32 -7.80
CA VAL A 195 -0.54 -17.28 -6.80
C VAL A 195 -1.21 -18.44 -7.52
N GLU A 196 -0.73 -19.67 -7.31
CA GLU A 196 -1.23 -20.85 -8.05
C GLU A 196 -2.66 -21.24 -7.69
N GLN A 197 -3.07 -21.07 -6.43
CA GLN A 197 -4.40 -21.45 -5.96
C GLN A 197 -5.11 -20.22 -5.40
N ILE A 198 -6.22 -19.83 -6.01
CA ILE A 198 -7.07 -18.72 -5.58
C ILE A 198 -8.51 -19.24 -5.47
N GLY A 199 -9.14 -19.00 -4.33
CA GLY A 199 -10.56 -19.26 -4.10
C GLY A 199 -11.40 -18.01 -4.30
N ILE A 200 -12.68 -18.18 -4.60
CA ILE A 200 -13.56 -17.06 -4.98
C ILE A 200 -13.80 -16.04 -3.86
N TYR A 201 -13.58 -16.43 -2.60
CA TYR A 201 -13.71 -15.57 -1.42
C TYR A 201 -12.37 -15.01 -0.91
N ASP A 202 -11.25 -15.38 -1.55
CA ASP A 202 -9.96 -14.82 -1.17
C ASP A 202 -9.93 -13.31 -1.49
N ASN A 203 -9.29 -12.55 -0.60
CA ASN A 203 -9.21 -11.10 -0.73
C ASN A 203 -8.01 -10.70 -1.59
N PHE A 204 -8.24 -9.91 -2.64
CA PHE A 204 -7.21 -9.44 -3.58
C PHE A 204 -5.99 -8.84 -2.88
N PHE A 205 -6.22 -8.01 -1.88
CA PHE A 205 -5.17 -7.28 -1.17
C PHE A 205 -4.46 -8.12 -0.11
N ASP A 206 -5.10 -9.17 0.39
CA ASP A 206 -4.46 -10.12 1.30
C ASP A 206 -3.54 -11.08 0.54
N LEU A 207 -3.84 -11.33 -0.74
CA LEU A 207 -2.98 -12.07 -1.66
C LEU A 207 -1.84 -11.22 -2.28
N GLY A 208 -1.62 -9.99 -1.80
CA GLY A 208 -0.54 -9.11 -2.26
C GLY A 208 -0.94 -8.09 -3.32
N GLY A 209 -2.22 -8.04 -3.70
CA GLY A 209 -2.74 -7.04 -4.61
C GLY A 209 -2.55 -5.61 -4.11
N HIS A 210 -2.37 -4.67 -5.03
CA HIS A 210 -2.27 -3.24 -4.75
C HIS A 210 -2.88 -2.41 -5.88
N SER A 211 -2.95 -1.08 -5.71
CA SER A 211 -3.65 -0.19 -6.65
C SER A 211 -3.21 -0.34 -8.11
N LEU A 212 -1.91 -0.53 -8.39
CA LEU A 212 -1.45 -0.76 -9.77
C LEU A 212 -1.97 -2.09 -10.34
N LEU A 213 -1.83 -3.22 -9.63
CA LEU A 213 -2.41 -4.50 -10.05
C LEU A 213 -3.93 -4.44 -10.16
N ALA A 214 -4.59 -3.69 -9.27
CA ALA A 214 -6.02 -3.44 -9.34
C ALA A 214 -6.41 -2.69 -10.62
N THR A 215 -5.67 -1.65 -11.00
CA THR A 215 -5.89 -0.94 -12.28
C THR A 215 -5.67 -1.88 -13.48
N GLN A 216 -4.62 -2.71 -13.43
CA GLN A 216 -4.37 -3.71 -14.48
C GLN A 216 -5.50 -4.74 -14.55
N LEU A 217 -6.01 -5.20 -13.42
CA LEU A 217 -7.14 -6.13 -13.32
C LEU A 217 -8.40 -5.52 -13.95
N ILE A 218 -8.77 -4.29 -13.57
CA ILE A 218 -9.94 -3.61 -14.14
C ILE A 218 -9.81 -3.46 -15.66
N ALA A 219 -8.62 -3.13 -16.17
CA ALA A 219 -8.39 -3.05 -17.61
C ALA A 219 -8.55 -4.41 -18.32
N ARG A 220 -8.13 -5.51 -17.70
CA ARG A 220 -8.34 -6.88 -18.22
C ARG A 220 -9.81 -7.29 -18.19
N ILE A 221 -10.52 -7.00 -17.10
CA ILE A 221 -11.97 -7.24 -16.96
C ILE A 221 -12.72 -6.51 -18.07
N ARG A 222 -12.42 -5.23 -18.29
CA ARG A 222 -13.04 -4.45 -19.37
C ARG A 222 -12.77 -5.05 -20.75
N ALA A 223 -11.55 -5.53 -21.00
CA ALA A 223 -11.22 -6.13 -22.29
C ALA A 223 -11.94 -7.47 -22.52
N ALA A 224 -12.08 -8.29 -21.48
CA ALA A 224 -12.71 -9.60 -21.54
C ALA A 224 -14.24 -9.51 -21.63
N PHE A 225 -14.85 -8.75 -20.73
CA PHE A 225 -16.31 -8.73 -20.55
C PHE A 225 -16.99 -7.51 -21.19
N GLN A 226 -16.24 -6.56 -21.74
CA GLN A 226 -16.74 -5.27 -22.24
C GLN A 226 -17.41 -4.38 -21.18
N VAL A 227 -17.35 -4.75 -19.90
CA VAL A 227 -17.91 -3.99 -18.78
C VAL A 227 -16.91 -2.98 -18.22
N ASP A 228 -17.37 -1.73 -17.97
CA ASP A 228 -16.57 -0.71 -17.28
C ASP A 228 -16.86 -0.68 -15.78
N LEU A 229 -16.02 -1.37 -14.98
CA LEU A 229 -16.14 -1.37 -13.53
C LEU A 229 -15.29 -0.26 -12.89
N PRO A 230 -15.88 0.61 -12.04
CA PRO A 230 -15.10 1.61 -11.33
C PRO A 230 -14.17 0.95 -10.32
N LEU A 231 -12.88 1.33 -10.34
CA LEU A 231 -11.82 0.79 -9.47
C LEU A 231 -12.22 0.72 -7.98
N ARG A 232 -13.01 1.69 -7.51
CA ARG A 232 -13.53 1.72 -6.13
C ARG A 232 -14.26 0.42 -5.74
N ARG A 233 -14.91 -0.28 -6.68
CA ARG A 233 -15.63 -1.53 -6.43
C ARG A 233 -14.72 -2.63 -5.92
N LEU A 234 -13.52 -2.75 -6.50
CA LEU A 234 -12.52 -3.71 -6.03
C LEU A 234 -12.12 -3.43 -4.57
N PHE A 235 -12.05 -2.17 -4.14
CA PHE A 235 -11.72 -1.82 -2.76
C PHE A 235 -12.87 -2.08 -1.78
N THR A 236 -14.13 -1.98 -2.23
CA THR A 236 -15.30 -2.22 -1.37
C THR A 236 -15.66 -3.70 -1.27
N ALA A 237 -15.38 -4.48 -2.31
CA ALA A 237 -15.74 -5.88 -2.41
C ALA A 237 -14.56 -6.67 -3.05
N PRO A 238 -13.46 -6.88 -2.31
CA PRO A 238 -12.18 -7.31 -2.86
C PRO A 238 -12.08 -8.83 -3.08
N ASN A 239 -13.16 -9.50 -3.49
CA ASN A 239 -13.13 -10.93 -3.79
C ASN A 239 -13.79 -11.23 -5.15
N ILE A 240 -13.48 -12.40 -5.70
CA ILE A 240 -13.91 -12.78 -7.05
C ILE A 240 -15.42 -12.96 -7.12
N ALA A 241 -16.04 -13.58 -6.11
CA ALA A 241 -17.49 -13.81 -6.08
C ALA A 241 -18.28 -12.49 -6.22
N ASN A 242 -17.91 -11.46 -5.46
CA ASN A 242 -18.57 -10.17 -5.55
C ASN A 242 -18.26 -9.42 -6.87
N LEU A 243 -17.06 -9.59 -7.43
CA LEU A 243 -16.74 -9.01 -8.73
C LEU A 243 -17.54 -9.68 -9.84
N ALA A 244 -17.70 -11.00 -9.80
CA ALA A 244 -18.51 -11.75 -10.75
C ALA A 244 -19.97 -11.27 -10.71
N ASP A 245 -20.57 -11.17 -9.51
CA ASP A 245 -21.92 -10.64 -9.34
C ASP A 245 -22.08 -9.25 -9.98
N LEU A 246 -21.11 -8.34 -9.78
CA LEU A 246 -21.13 -7.00 -10.37
C LEU A 246 -21.01 -7.02 -11.91
N ILE A 247 -20.20 -7.92 -12.46
CA ILE A 247 -20.07 -8.08 -13.91
C ILE A 247 -21.39 -8.58 -14.47
N THR A 248 -21.99 -9.62 -13.87
CA THR A 248 -23.28 -10.16 -14.28
C THR A 248 -24.39 -9.12 -14.22
N GLU A 249 -24.49 -8.36 -13.13
CA GLU A 249 -25.46 -7.25 -13.02
C GLU A 249 -25.29 -6.22 -14.14
N THR A 250 -24.05 -5.90 -14.52
CA THR A 250 -23.80 -4.89 -15.56
C THR A 250 -24.12 -5.44 -16.95
N LEU A 251 -23.78 -6.70 -17.23
CA LEU A 251 -24.11 -7.36 -18.49
C LEU A 251 -25.63 -7.44 -18.71
N ILE A 252 -26.39 -7.79 -17.67
CA ILE A 252 -27.87 -7.83 -17.75
C ILE A 252 -28.43 -6.44 -18.05
N ALA A 253 -27.92 -5.40 -17.37
CA ALA A 253 -28.38 -4.03 -17.60
C ALA A 253 -28.08 -3.55 -19.04
N GLU A 254 -26.93 -3.90 -19.60
CA GLU A 254 -26.58 -3.56 -20.98
C GLU A 254 -27.43 -4.33 -22.02
N GLU A 255 -27.79 -5.59 -21.74
CA GLU A 255 -28.73 -6.36 -22.58
C GLU A 255 -30.13 -5.75 -22.57
N ASP A 256 -30.64 -5.36 -21.40
CA ASP A 256 -31.95 -4.70 -21.25
C ASP A 256 -31.98 -3.35 -21.99
N ASP A 257 -30.92 -2.53 -21.86
CA ASP A 257 -30.80 -1.26 -22.57
C ASP A 257 -30.71 -1.45 -24.09
N ALA A 258 -29.98 -2.46 -24.57
CA ALA A 258 -29.89 -2.78 -25.99
C ALA A 258 -31.24 -3.26 -26.54
N ALA A 259 -31.96 -4.09 -25.80
CA ALA A 259 -33.30 -4.55 -26.17
C ALA A 259 -34.29 -3.38 -26.25
N LEU A 260 -34.25 -2.46 -25.27
CA LEU A 260 -35.09 -1.26 -25.29
C LEU A 260 -34.76 -0.33 -26.47
N ALA A 261 -33.46 -0.12 -26.76
CA ALA A 261 -33.03 0.68 -27.90
C ALA A 261 -33.47 0.09 -29.23
N GLN A 262 -33.43 -1.25 -29.37
CA GLN A 262 -33.92 -1.94 -30.57
C GLN A 262 -35.44 -1.79 -30.71
N LEU A 263 -36.19 -1.91 -29.62
CA LEU A 263 -37.65 -1.69 -29.62
C LEU A 263 -38.03 -0.25 -29.99
N LEU A 264 -37.29 0.74 -29.49
CA LEU A 264 -37.49 2.15 -29.85
C LEU A 264 -37.17 2.41 -31.33
N ALA A 265 -36.12 1.80 -31.87
CA ALA A 265 -35.78 1.91 -33.29
C ALA A 265 -36.85 1.27 -34.18
N GLU A 266 -37.38 0.10 -33.81
CA GLU A 266 -38.48 -0.55 -34.53
C GLU A 266 -39.76 0.30 -34.50
N LEU A 267 -40.04 1.01 -33.39
CA LEU A 267 -41.17 1.93 -33.28
C LEU A 267 -41.01 3.20 -34.14
N GLU A 268 -39.79 3.70 -34.33
CA GLU A 268 -39.51 4.87 -35.20
C GLU A 268 -39.63 4.54 -36.70
N GLU A 269 -39.47 3.27 -37.09
CA GLU A 269 -39.63 2.82 -38.48
C GLU A 269 -41.07 2.47 -38.87
N LEU A 270 -42.01 2.44 -37.90
CA LEU A 270 -43.43 2.20 -38.18
C LEU A 270 -44.09 3.43 -38.83
N PRO A 271 -44.96 3.25 -39.84
CA PRO A 271 -45.73 4.34 -40.41
C PRO A 271 -46.60 5.04 -39.35
N GLU A 272 -46.83 6.35 -39.52
CA GLU A 272 -47.53 7.21 -38.55
C GLU A 272 -48.96 6.75 -38.19
N ASP A 273 -49.58 5.88 -39.00
CA ASP A 273 -50.91 5.33 -38.74
C ASP A 273 -50.92 4.16 -37.74
N GLU A 274 -49.87 3.33 -37.71
CA GLU A 274 -49.76 2.19 -36.79
C GLU A 274 -49.20 2.58 -35.39
N THR A 275 -48.37 3.63 -35.32
CA THR A 275 -47.85 4.16 -34.04
C THR A 275 -48.94 4.80 -33.19
N GLN A 276 -49.95 5.42 -33.81
CA GLN A 276 -51.08 6.02 -33.12
C GLN A 276 -51.99 4.97 -32.46
N ASP A 277 -52.25 3.84 -33.15
CA ASP A 277 -53.04 2.71 -32.63
C ASP A 277 -52.37 2.03 -31.43
N LEU A 278 -51.03 1.88 -31.45
CA LEU A 278 -50.27 1.32 -30.32
C LEU A 278 -50.28 2.24 -29.09
N LEU A 279 -50.15 3.56 -29.30
CA LEU A 279 -50.20 4.54 -28.20
C LEU A 279 -51.59 4.65 -27.56
N ASP A 280 -52.66 4.44 -28.32
CA ASP A 280 -54.03 4.42 -27.81
C ASP A 280 -54.32 3.14 -27.01
N VAL A 281 -53.81 1.98 -27.42
CA VAL A 281 -53.90 0.73 -26.65
C VAL A 281 -53.13 0.82 -25.32
N MET A 282 -51.94 1.42 -25.31
CA MET A 282 -51.14 1.60 -24.08
C MET A 282 -51.73 2.61 -23.09
N ARG A 283 -52.64 3.50 -23.53
CA ARG A 283 -53.34 4.46 -22.65
C ARG A 283 -54.58 3.86 -21.97
N GLU A 284 -55.09 2.73 -22.46
CA GLU A 284 -56.27 2.06 -21.91
C GLU A 284 -55.95 0.94 -20.90
N THR A 285 -54.67 0.59 -20.72
CA THR A 285 -54.15 -0.34 -19.69
C THR A 285 -53.36 0.37 -18.61
#